data_AF-A0ABD7SRU4-F1
#
_entry.id   AF-A0ABD7SRU4-F1
#
_cell.length_a   1.000
_cell.length_b   1.000
_cell.length_c   1.000
_cell.angle_alpha   90.00
_cell.angle_beta   90.00
_cell.angle_gamma   90.00
#
_symmetry.space_group_name_H-M   'P 1'
#
loop_
_entity.id
_entity.type
_entity.pdbx_description
1 polymer ?
#
loop_
_entity_poly.entity_id
_entity_poly.type
_entity_poly.pdbx_seq_one_letter_code
_entity_poly.pdbx_strand_id
1 'polypeptide(L)' 'MPRLNQFSQGVIYAAAILVNYHNDCQTAADVLEQAGLLNSDCSSLDDYEKQAMRKLQCEDNRCNLKGLT' A
#
# COMPACT_ATOMS: atom_id res chain seq x y z
N MET A 1 5.41 -10.43 -14.34
CA MET A 1 5.48 -10.23 -12.87
C MET A 1 4.21 -10.80 -12.26
N PRO A 2 4.25 -11.40 -11.06
CA PRO A 2 3.06 -12.01 -10.47
C PRO A 2 2.07 -10.92 -10.05
N ARG A 3 0.81 -11.06 -10.46
CA ARG A 3 -0.29 -10.20 -9.99
C ARG A 3 -0.45 -10.39 -8.47
N LEU A 4 -0.82 -9.33 -7.76
CA LEU A 4 -1.23 -9.42 -6.35
C LEU A 4 -2.33 -10.48 -6.23
N ASN A 5 -2.14 -11.41 -5.28
CA ASN A 5 -3.21 -12.35 -4.95
C ASN A 5 -4.29 -11.63 -4.11
N GLN A 6 -5.44 -12.28 -3.93
CA GLN A 6 -6.57 -11.68 -3.22
C GLN A 6 -6.23 -11.27 -1.78
N PHE A 7 -5.36 -12.02 -1.10
CA PHE A 7 -4.90 -11.67 0.24
C PHE A 7 -4.09 -10.38 0.23
N SER A 8 -3.10 -10.26 -0.66
CA SER A 8 -2.28 -9.06 -0.78
C SER A 8 -3.08 -7.83 -1.17
N GLN A 9 -4.08 -7.98 -2.05
CA GLN A 9 -5.03 -6.91 -2.36
C GLN A 9 -5.82 -6.48 -1.11
N GLY A 10 -6.34 -7.43 -0.34
CA GLY A 10 -7.06 -7.14 0.91
C GLY A 10 -6.20 -6.39 1.94
N VAL A 11 -4.93 -6.75 2.07
CA VAL A 11 -3.98 -6.06 2.96
C VAL A 11 -3.73 -4.62 2.49
N ILE A 12 -3.51 -4.42 1.19
CA ILE A 12 -3.30 -3.08 0.63
C ILE A 12 -4.56 -2.21 0.77
N TYR A 13 -5.74 -2.79 0.58
CA TYR A 13 -7.01 -2.10 0.80
C TYR A 13 -7.16 -1.64 2.26
N ALA A 14 -6.81 -2.49 3.23
CA ALA A 14 -6.80 -2.12 4.64
C ALA A 14 -5.80 -0.99 4.93
N ALA A 15 -4.59 -1.06 4.37
CA ALA A 15 -3.60 0.02 4.47
C ALA A 15 -4.12 1.32 3.84
N ALA A 16 -4.84 1.26 2.72
CA ALA A 16 -5.43 2.42 2.08
C ALA A 16 -6.49 3.09 2.97
N ILE A 17 -7.32 2.32 3.69
CA ILE A 17 -8.27 2.85 4.67
C ILE A 17 -7.54 3.60 5.79
N LEU A 18 -6.46 3.03 6.34
CA LEU A 18 -5.67 3.66 7.40
C LEU A 18 -5.10 5.02 6.96
N VAL A 19 -4.54 5.08 5.75
CA VAL A 19 -3.93 6.30 5.21
C VAL A 19 -4.98 7.38 4.89
N ASN A 20 -6.09 6.99 4.27
CA ASN A 20 -7.09 7.94 3.78
C ASN A 20 -8.02 8.44 4.89
N TYR A 21 -8.42 7.59 5.83
CA TYR A 21 -9.41 7.95 6.86
C TYR A 21 -8.78 8.27 8.22
N HIS A 22 -7.63 7.68 8.55
CA HIS A 22 -7.00 7.87 9.86
C HIS A 22 -5.70 8.70 9.79
N ASN A 23 -5.24 9.07 8.59
CA ASN A 23 -3.92 9.70 8.36
C ASN A 23 -2.77 8.90 9.00
N ASP A 24 -2.95 7.59 9.23
CA ASP A 24 -2.02 6.77 9.97
C ASP A 24 -1.11 6.00 9.01
N CYS A 25 -0.09 6.71 8.50
CA CYS A 25 0.86 6.14 7.56
C CYS A 25 1.82 5.14 8.24
N GLN A 26 2.13 5.33 9.53
CA GLN A 26 3.03 4.40 10.24
C GLN A 26 2.38 3.03 10.41
N THR A 27 1.15 2.97 10.92
CA THR A 27 0.43 1.70 11.08
C THR A 27 0.17 1.04 9.73
N ALA A 28 -0.12 1.82 8.68
CA ALA A 28 -0.27 1.28 7.33
C ALA A 28 1.03 0.65 6.80
N ALA A 29 2.17 1.29 7.00
CA ALA A 29 3.48 0.74 6.63
C ALA A 29 3.81 -0.52 7.44
N ASP A 30 3.50 -0.54 8.74
CA ASP A 30 3.70 -1.71 9.59
C ASP A 30 2.86 -2.90 9.11
N VAL A 31 1.59 -2.67 8.74
CA VAL A 31 0.72 -3.70 8.15
C VAL A 31 1.33 -4.26 6.85
N LEU A 32 1.83 -3.40 5.96
CA LEU A 32 2.49 -3.85 4.73
C LEU A 32 3.79 -4.60 5.02
N GLU A 33 4.57 -4.17 6.02
CA GLU A 33 5.81 -4.82 6.44
C GLU A 33 5.56 -6.23 6.95
N GLN A 34 4.60 -6.39 7.87
CA GLN A 34 4.22 -7.70 8.42
C GLN A 34 3.66 -8.65 7.35
N ALA A 35 3.05 -8.11 6.30
CA ALA A 35 2.58 -8.89 5.16
C ALA A 35 3.66 -9.13 4.07
N GLY A 36 4.86 -8.57 4.22
CA GLY A 36 5.94 -8.68 3.22
C GLY A 36 5.68 -7.88 1.93
N LEU A 37 4.89 -6.80 2.01
CA LEU A 37 4.35 -6.06 0.86
C LEU A 37 4.98 -4.68 0.62
N LEU A 38 5.96 -4.24 1.41
CA LEU A 38 6.59 -2.91 1.28
C LEU A 38 7.18 -2.60 -0.12
N ASN A 39 7.46 -3.63 -0.92
CA ASN A 39 8.06 -3.52 -2.25
C ASN A 39 7.12 -4.01 -3.37
N SER A 40 5.82 -4.10 -3.10
CA SER A 40 4.84 -4.70 -4.01
C SER A 40 4.63 -3.88 -5.28
N ASP A 41 4.26 -4.58 -6.36
CA ASP A 41 3.78 -3.94 -7.58
C ASP A 41 2.26 -3.66 -7.45
N CYS A 42 1.94 -2.37 -7.38
CA CYS A 42 0.61 -1.83 -7.21
C CYS A 42 -0.04 -1.41 -8.54
N SER A 43 0.51 -1.83 -9.69
CA SER A 43 -0.01 -1.46 -11.02
C SER A 43 -1.49 -1.85 -11.23
N SER A 44 -1.94 -2.93 -10.58
CA SER A 44 -3.30 -3.47 -10.69
C SER A 44 -4.30 -2.88 -9.70
N LEU A 45 -3.86 -2.00 -8.79
CA LEU A 45 -4.74 -1.32 -7.85
C LEU A 45 -5.58 -0.26 -8.55
N ASP A 46 -6.72 0.07 -7.96
CA ASP A 46 -7.54 1.19 -8.41
C ASP A 46 -6.95 2.55 -7.98
N ASP A 47 -7.58 3.64 -8.45
CA ASP A 47 -7.09 5.00 -8.18
C ASP A 47 -7.16 5.37 -6.70
N TYR A 48 -8.14 4.85 -5.96
CA TYR A 48 -8.32 5.11 -4.53
C TYR A 48 -7.16 4.52 -3.72
N GLU A 49 -6.84 3.25 -3.99
CA GLU A 49 -5.73 2.54 -3.36
C GLU A 49 -4.39 3.17 -3.77
N LYS A 50 -4.19 3.48 -5.06
CA LYS A 50 -2.96 4.14 -5.55
C LYS A 50 -2.75 5.49 -4.90
N GLN A 51 -3.78 6.29 -4.72
CA GLN A 51 -3.67 7.59 -4.05
C GLN A 51 -3.17 7.42 -2.61
N ALA A 52 -3.72 6.46 -1.86
CA ALA A 52 -3.27 6.15 -0.51
C ALA A 52 -1.82 5.67 -0.49
N MET A 53 -1.47 4.74 -1.37
CA MET A 53 -0.11 4.16 -1.44
C MET A 53 0.95 5.20 -1.84
N ARG A 54 0.60 6.18 -2.68
CA ARG A 54 1.47 7.33 -2.98
C ARG A 54 1.73 8.17 -1.74
N LYS A 55 0.68 8.50 -0.98
CA LYS A 55 0.81 9.27 0.27
C LYS A 55 1.65 8.50 1.29
N LEU A 56 1.38 7.20 1.46
CA LEU A 56 2.15 6.33 2.33
C LEU A 56 3.64 6.34 1.97
N GLN A 57 3.97 6.18 0.68
CA GLN A 57 5.36 6.19 0.23
C GLN A 57 6.06 7.55 0.37
N CYS A 58 5.31 8.66 0.31
CA CYS A 58 5.87 9.99 0.59
C CYS A 58 6.18 10.20 2.07
N GLU A 59 5.37 9.63 2.96
CA GLU A 59 5.46 9.83 4.42
C GLU A 59 6.36 8.78 5.11
N ASP A 60 6.46 7.57 4.55
CA ASP A 60 7.23 6.46 5.10
C ASP A 60 8.26 5.92 4.09
N ASN A 61 9.52 6.14 4.41
CA ASN A 61 10.70 5.79 3.61
C ASN A 61 11.02 4.29 3.57
N ARG A 62 10.30 3.44 4.32
CA ARG A 62 10.40 1.98 4.19
C ARG A 62 9.67 1.46 2.96
N CYS A 63 8.68 2.21 2.46
CA CYS A 63 7.88 1.82 1.31
C CYS A 63 8.61 2.09 -0.01
N ASN A 64 8.65 1.09 -0.89
CA ASN A 64 9.16 1.18 -2.24
C ASN A 64 8.22 0.42 -3.20
N LEU A 65 6.98 0.87 -3.19
CA LEU A 65 5.86 0.39 -3.98
C LEU A 65 6.02 0.81 -5.45
N LYS A 66 5.73 -0.13 -6.35
CA LYS A 66 5.87 0.05 -7.81
C LYS A 66 4.50 0.21 -8.45
N GLY A 67 4.44 0.67 -9.69
CA GLY A 67 3.15 0.73 -10.41
C GLY A 67 2.17 1.78 -9.89
N LEU A 68 2.66 2.74 -9.11
CA LEU A 68 1.88 3.86 -8.58
C LEU A 68 1.71 5.00 -9.60
N THR A 69 2.04 4.82 -10.87
CA THR A 69 1.73 5.77 -11.94
C THR A 69 0.27 5.67 -12.35
#